data_AF-A0A851DM04-F1
#
_entry.id   AF-A0A851DM04-F1
#
_cell.length_a   1.000
_cell.length_b   1.000
_cell.length_c   1.000
_cell.angle_alpha   90.00
_cell.angle_beta   90.00
_cell.angle_gamma   90.00
#
_symmetry.space_group_name_H-M   'P 1'
#
loop_
_entity.id
_entity.type
_entity.pdbx_description
1 polymer ?
#
loop_
_entity_poly.entity_id
_entity_poly.type
_entity_poly.pdbx_seq_one_letter_code
_entity_poly.pdbx_strand_id
1 'polypeptide(L)'
;FLKVCVWDAELRELRAECYIKEGEPSKAISDLKAAAKLKNDNTEAFYKISKIYYQLGDHELSLSEVRECLKLDQDHKQCFSLYKKVKKLNKQIESAEEFIREGRYEDAINKYDSVTKTEPEVPVYATRAKERICHCLSK
;
A
#
# COMPACT_ATOMS: atom_id res chain seq x y z
N PHE A 1 -18.56 -6.64 -23.52
CA PHE A 1 -19.56 -5.77 -22.87
C PHE A 1 -18.99 -4.46 -22.29
N LEU A 2 -17.73 -4.35 -21.85
CA LEU A 2 -17.13 -3.05 -21.44
C LEU A 2 -16.69 -2.11 -22.58
N LYS A 3 -16.72 -2.55 -23.85
CA LYS A 3 -16.45 -1.67 -25.01
C LYS A 3 -17.58 -0.67 -25.28
N VAL A 4 -18.76 -0.83 -24.66
CA VAL A 4 -19.96 -0.02 -24.94
C VAL A 4 -20.23 1.02 -23.85
N CYS A 5 -20.00 0.68 -22.57
CA CYS A 5 -20.15 1.62 -21.45
C CYS A 5 -18.78 1.95 -20.83
N VAL A 6 -18.01 2.79 -21.52
CA VAL A 6 -16.67 3.26 -21.10
C VAL A 6 -16.75 4.30 -19.97
N TRP A 7 -17.92 4.61 -19.43
CA TRP A 7 -18.10 5.70 -18.45
C TRP A 7 -18.68 5.22 -17.12
N ASP A 8 -18.96 3.93 -17.00
CA ASP A 8 -19.47 3.35 -15.76
C ASP A 8 -18.30 3.07 -14.81
N ALA A 9 -18.32 3.75 -13.65
CA ALA A 9 -17.32 3.58 -12.61
C ALA A 9 -17.59 2.31 -11.77
N GLU A 10 -18.85 1.93 -11.56
CA GLU A 10 -19.24 0.78 -10.74
C GLU A 10 -18.87 -0.53 -11.43
N LEU A 11 -19.09 -0.62 -12.75
CA LEU A 11 -18.63 -1.78 -13.53
C LEU A 11 -17.10 -1.93 -13.53
N ARG A 12 -16.36 -0.83 -13.47
CA ARG A 12 -14.90 -0.86 -13.35
C ARG A 12 -14.45 -1.29 -11.97
N GLU A 13 -15.10 -0.80 -10.93
CA GLU A 13 -14.83 -1.22 -9.54
C GLU A 13 -15.11 -2.72 -9.36
N LEU A 14 -16.24 -3.22 -9.89
CA LEU A 14 -16.55 -4.64 -9.85
C LEU A 14 -15.52 -5.49 -10.61
N ARG A 15 -15.09 -5.02 -11.79
CA ARG A 15 -14.03 -5.72 -12.55
C ARG A 15 -12.69 -5.68 -11.82
N ALA A 16 -12.35 -4.58 -11.16
CA ALA A 16 -11.15 -4.51 -10.32
C ALA A 16 -11.21 -5.52 -9.18
N GLU A 17 -12.37 -5.71 -8.54
CA GLU A 17 -12.56 -6.74 -7.52
C GLU A 17 -12.38 -8.16 -8.07
N CYS A 18 -12.84 -8.42 -9.29
CA CYS A 18 -12.55 -9.69 -9.98
C CYS A 18 -11.04 -9.87 -10.21
N TYR A 19 -10.34 -8.84 -10.71
CA TYR A 19 -8.89 -8.91 -10.92
C TYR A 19 -8.11 -9.14 -9.62
N ILE A 20 -8.55 -8.58 -8.48
CA ILE A 20 -7.93 -8.87 -7.18
C ILE A 20 -8.09 -10.35 -6.82
N LYS A 21 -9.27 -10.93 -7.06
CA LYS A 21 -9.53 -12.36 -6.80
C LYS A 21 -8.76 -13.28 -7.75
N GLU A 22 -8.53 -12.83 -8.98
CA GLU A 22 -7.72 -13.54 -9.98
C GLU A 22 -6.20 -13.41 -9.72
N GLY A 23 -5.78 -12.59 -8.76
CA GLY A 23 -4.37 -12.37 -8.46
C GLY A 23 -3.68 -11.39 -9.43
N GLU A 24 -4.45 -10.53 -10.10
CA GLU A 24 -3.97 -9.50 -11.01
C GLU A 24 -4.17 -8.06 -10.45
N PRO A 25 -3.53 -7.71 -9.32
CA PRO A 25 -3.74 -6.43 -8.65
C PRO A 25 -3.34 -5.21 -9.49
N SER A 26 -2.42 -5.37 -10.45
CA SER A 26 -2.00 -4.29 -11.36
C SER A 26 -3.14 -3.85 -12.30
N LYS A 27 -3.91 -4.81 -12.85
CA LYS A 27 -5.09 -4.50 -13.67
C LYS A 27 -6.20 -3.92 -12.82
N ALA A 28 -6.38 -4.41 -11.59
CA ALA A 28 -7.32 -3.84 -10.63
C ALA A 28 -7.03 -2.36 -10.33
N ILE A 29 -5.77 -2.00 -10.07
CA ILE A 29 -5.37 -0.61 -9.83
C ILE A 29 -5.66 0.26 -11.07
N SER A 30 -5.39 -0.23 -12.27
CA SER A 30 -5.66 0.51 -13.52
C SER A 30 -7.15 0.83 -13.65
N ASP A 31 -8.01 -0.15 -13.39
CA ASP A 31 -9.46 0.01 -13.44
C ASP A 31 -9.99 0.95 -12.35
N LEU A 32 -9.48 0.85 -11.12
CA LEU A 32 -9.82 1.75 -10.03
C LEU A 32 -9.37 3.19 -10.31
N LYS A 33 -8.18 3.38 -10.88
CA LYS A 33 -7.69 4.72 -11.29
C LYS A 33 -8.55 5.30 -12.41
N ALA A 34 -9.01 4.49 -13.35
CA ALA A 34 -9.96 4.92 -14.36
C ALA A 34 -11.33 5.28 -13.75
N ALA A 35 -11.81 4.48 -12.78
CA ALA A 35 -13.05 4.75 -12.05
C ALA A 35 -12.98 6.05 -11.22
N ALA A 36 -11.85 6.28 -10.54
CA ALA A 36 -11.59 7.49 -9.76
C ALA A 36 -11.57 8.76 -10.62
N LYS A 37 -11.19 8.67 -11.90
CA LYS A 37 -11.24 9.82 -12.83
C LYS A 37 -12.65 10.15 -13.32
N LEU A 38 -13.58 9.20 -13.25
CA LEU A 38 -14.95 9.36 -13.73
C LEU A 38 -15.88 9.93 -12.66
N LYS A 39 -15.58 9.70 -11.38
CA LYS A 39 -16.30 10.25 -10.23
C LYS A 39 -15.40 11.27 -9.53
N ASN A 40 -15.79 12.55 -9.54
CA ASN A 40 -15.02 13.64 -8.89
C ASN A 40 -14.87 13.48 -7.37
N ASP A 41 -15.68 12.62 -6.74
CA ASP A 41 -15.66 12.34 -5.32
C ASP A 41 -15.64 10.83 -5.08
N ASN A 42 -14.49 10.20 -5.37
CA ASN A 42 -14.31 8.76 -5.18
C ASN A 42 -13.20 8.46 -4.17
N THR A 43 -13.38 8.96 -2.96
CA THR A 43 -12.58 8.64 -1.76
C THR A 43 -12.39 7.12 -1.60
N GLU A 44 -13.44 6.34 -1.87
CA GLU A 44 -13.42 4.87 -1.78
C GLU A 44 -12.47 4.23 -2.81
N ALA A 45 -12.41 4.75 -4.04
CA ALA A 45 -11.45 4.24 -5.03
C ALA A 45 -10.00 4.45 -4.59
N PHE A 46 -9.66 5.62 -4.02
CA PHE A 46 -8.32 5.87 -3.47
C PHE A 46 -7.99 4.97 -2.28
N TYR A 47 -8.98 4.72 -1.41
CA TYR A 47 -8.84 3.75 -0.32
C TYR A 47 -8.52 2.34 -0.86
N LYS A 48 -9.31 1.85 -1.83
CA LYS A 48 -9.10 0.53 -2.45
C LYS A 48 -7.73 0.44 -3.12
N ILE A 49 -7.32 1.46 -3.89
CA ILE A 49 -6.00 1.52 -4.53
C ILE A 49 -4.88 1.45 -3.49
N SER A 50 -4.96 2.28 -2.44
CA SER A 50 -3.96 2.30 -1.37
C SER A 50 -3.84 0.94 -0.67
N LYS A 51 -4.98 0.27 -0.43
CA LYS A 51 -5.02 -1.06 0.18
C LYS A 51 -4.38 -2.13 -0.72
N ILE A 52 -4.57 -2.05 -2.04
CA ILE A 52 -3.91 -2.98 -2.98
C ILE A 52 -2.40 -2.76 -2.97
N TYR A 53 -1.92 -1.51 -3.06
CA TYR A 53 -0.48 -1.22 -2.95
C TYR A 53 0.12 -1.70 -1.63
N TYR A 54 -0.63 -1.55 -0.54
CA TYR A 54 -0.22 -2.07 0.76
C TYR A 54 -0.05 -3.60 0.77
N GLN A 55 -1.00 -4.33 0.17
CA GLN A 55 -0.90 -5.79 0.04
C GLN A 55 0.24 -6.23 -0.87
N LEU A 56 0.58 -5.43 -1.88
CA LEU A 56 1.73 -5.64 -2.76
C LEU A 56 3.09 -5.36 -2.08
N GLY A 57 3.08 -4.73 -0.90
CA GLY A 57 4.30 -4.33 -0.20
C GLY A 57 4.80 -2.93 -0.60
N ASP A 58 4.12 -2.24 -1.50
CA ASP A 58 4.49 -0.90 -1.98
C ASP A 58 3.95 0.17 -1.01
N HIS A 59 4.56 0.22 0.18
CA HIS A 59 4.15 1.11 1.27
C HIS A 59 4.24 2.60 0.91
N GLU A 60 5.18 3.01 0.06
CA GLU A 60 5.32 4.41 -0.39
C GLU A 60 4.13 4.85 -1.26
N LEU A 61 3.78 4.05 -2.27
CA LEU A 61 2.62 4.31 -3.14
C LEU A 61 1.31 4.21 -2.35
N SER A 62 1.21 3.24 -1.45
CA SER A 62 0.07 3.15 -0.53
C SER A 62 -0.10 4.44 0.28
N LEU A 63 1.01 4.99 0.80
CA LEU A 63 1.01 6.22 1.59
C LEU A 63 0.62 7.46 0.78
N SER A 64 1.01 7.54 -0.50
CA SER A 64 0.58 8.65 -1.37
C SER A 64 -0.92 8.57 -1.68
N GLU A 65 -1.42 7.39 -2.03
CA GLU A 65 -2.83 7.21 -2.44
C GLU A 65 -3.79 7.42 -1.25
N VAL A 66 -3.42 7.00 -0.03
CA VAL A 66 -4.22 7.26 1.17
C VAL A 66 -4.20 8.74 1.59
N ARG A 67 -3.14 9.50 1.24
CA ARG A 67 -3.12 10.96 1.45
C ARG A 67 -4.10 11.65 0.52
N GLU A 68 -4.19 11.24 -0.74
CA GLU A 68 -5.21 11.76 -1.66
C GLU A 68 -6.62 11.39 -1.17
N CYS A 69 -6.82 10.18 -0.65
CA CYS A 69 -8.08 9.80 0.00
C CYS A 69 -8.46 10.78 1.13
N LEU A 70 -7.55 11.06 2.06
CA LEU A 70 -7.79 11.98 3.18
C LEU A 70 -7.90 13.45 2.76
N LYS A 71 -7.37 13.81 1.59
CA LYS A 71 -7.48 15.15 1.03
C LYS A 71 -8.89 15.40 0.47
N LEU A 72 -9.53 14.37 -0.06
CA LEU A 72 -10.93 14.41 -0.51
C LEU A 72 -11.89 14.37 0.68
N ASP A 73 -11.69 13.44 1.61
CA ASP A 73 -12.48 13.31 2.83
C ASP A 73 -11.58 13.12 4.06
N GLN A 74 -11.44 14.20 4.84
CA GLN A 74 -10.59 14.23 6.04
C GLN A 74 -11.15 13.38 7.19
N ASP A 75 -12.47 13.13 7.20
CA ASP A 75 -13.16 12.39 8.26
C ASP A 75 -13.38 10.91 7.90
N HIS A 76 -12.84 10.46 6.76
CA HIS A 76 -12.97 9.08 6.34
C HIS A 76 -12.19 8.13 7.26
N LYS A 77 -12.92 7.50 8.18
CA LYS A 77 -12.37 6.63 9.25
C LYS A 77 -11.45 5.52 8.72
N GLN A 78 -11.80 4.90 7.60
CA GLN A 78 -11.03 3.79 7.02
C GLN A 78 -9.70 4.27 6.44
N CYS A 79 -9.71 5.35 5.65
CA CYS A 79 -8.47 5.96 5.16
C CYS A 79 -7.59 6.48 6.29
N PHE A 80 -8.17 7.07 7.33
CA PHE A 80 -7.37 7.56 8.46
C PHE A 80 -6.69 6.43 9.24
N SER A 81 -7.39 5.31 9.45
CA SER A 81 -6.84 4.11 10.07
C SER A 81 -5.69 3.54 9.22
N LEU A 82 -5.91 3.38 7.91
CA LEU A 82 -4.90 2.89 6.98
C LEU A 82 -3.69 3.84 6.92
N TYR A 83 -3.91 5.16 6.84
CA TYR A 83 -2.85 6.16 6.83
C TYR A 83 -1.95 6.06 8.07
N LYS A 84 -2.52 5.92 9.27
CA LYS A 84 -1.73 5.76 10.50
C LYS A 84 -0.85 4.51 10.45
N LYS A 85 -1.42 3.39 9.99
CA LYS A 85 -0.73 2.10 9.88
C LYS A 85 0.41 2.18 8.87
N VAL A 86 0.13 2.63 7.65
CA VAL A 86 1.11 2.77 6.56
C VAL A 86 2.17 3.81 6.88
N LYS A 87 1.82 4.95 7.49
CA LYS A 87 2.79 5.98 7.90
C LYS A 87 3.78 5.45 8.92
N LYS A 88 3.31 4.70 9.92
CA LYS A 88 4.18 4.09 10.93
C LYS A 88 5.12 3.06 10.29
N LEU A 89 4.57 2.19 9.44
CA LEU A 89 5.32 1.18 8.71
C LEU A 89 6.40 1.82 7.82
N ASN A 90 6.02 2.79 6.99
CA ASN A 90 6.92 3.52 6.11
C ASN A 90 8.07 4.17 6.88
N LYS A 91 7.76 4.85 7.98
CA LYS A 91 8.78 5.48 8.83
C LYS A 91 9.76 4.46 9.43
N GLN A 92 9.26 3.29 9.85
CA GLN A 92 10.14 2.23 10.37
C GLN A 92 11.08 1.71 9.29
N ILE A 93 10.57 1.47 8.08
CA ILE A 93 11.36 1.00 6.94
C ILE A 93 12.39 2.06 6.53
N GLU A 94 11.99 3.32 6.35
CA GLU A 94 12.91 4.43 6.05
C GLU A 94 14.04 4.55 7.08
N SER A 95 13.72 4.45 8.37
CA SER A 95 14.74 4.50 9.43
C SER A 95 15.69 3.30 9.41
N ALA A 96 15.18 2.11 9.04
CA ALA A 96 16.02 0.92 8.92
C ALA A 96 16.99 1.05 7.73
N GLU A 97 16.50 1.57 6.60
CA GLU A 97 17.30 1.85 5.40
C GLU A 97 18.35 2.95 5.64
N GLU A 98 18.04 3.95 6.46
CA GLU A 98 19.00 4.95 6.92
C GLU A 98 20.12 4.34 7.76
N PHE A 99 19.80 3.50 8.75
CA PHE A 99 20.82 2.81 9.54
C PHE A 99 21.70 1.88 8.71
N ILE A 100 21.16 1.22 7.68
CA ILE A 100 21.97 0.45 6.72
C ILE A 100 22.97 1.34 6.00
N ARG A 101 22.56 2.55 5.56
CA ARG A 101 23.44 3.51 4.90
C ARG A 101 24.53 4.04 5.82
N GLU A 102 24.23 4.22 7.10
CA GLU A 102 25.19 4.62 8.14
C GLU A 102 26.11 3.47 8.61
N GLY A 103 25.87 2.23 8.17
CA GLY A 103 26.61 1.05 8.62
C GLY A 103 26.20 0.53 10.02
N ARG A 104 25.11 1.03 10.59
CA ARG A 104 24.55 0.62 11.88
C ARG A 104 23.62 -0.57 11.73
N TYR A 105 24.17 -1.74 11.43
CA TYR A 105 23.41 -2.93 11.10
C TYR A 105 22.55 -3.48 12.26
N GLU A 106 23.02 -3.40 13.51
CA GLU A 106 22.24 -3.83 14.68
C GLU A 106 20.95 -3.02 14.86
N ASP A 107 21.03 -1.69 14.70
CA ASP A 107 19.88 -0.80 14.78
C ASP A 107 18.89 -1.04 13.63
N ALA A 108 19.41 -1.32 12.43
CA ALA A 108 18.58 -1.68 11.27
C ALA A 108 17.80 -2.98 11.53
N ILE A 109 18.45 -4.02 12.07
CA ILE A 109 17.80 -5.30 12.41
C ILE A 109 16.67 -5.08 13.42
N ASN A 110 16.93 -4.32 14.49
CA ASN A 110 15.93 -3.97 15.49
C ASN A 110 14.72 -3.23 14.88
N LYS A 111 14.95 -2.36 13.88
CA LYS A 111 13.87 -1.69 13.17
C LYS A 111 13.07 -2.64 12.28
N TYR A 112 13.70 -3.53 11.53
CA TYR A 112 12.98 -4.54 10.73
C TYR A 112 12.20 -5.53 11.60
N ASP A 113 12.70 -5.90 12.78
CA ASP A 113 11.93 -6.68 13.74
C ASP A 113 10.70 -5.91 14.26
N SER A 114 10.81 -4.59 14.41
CA SER A 114 9.66 -3.76 14.74
C SER A 114 8.63 -3.67 13.60
N VAL A 115 9.09 -3.77 12.35
CA VAL A 115 8.24 -3.80 11.14
C VAL A 115 7.41 -5.08 11.11
N THR A 116 8.02 -6.24 11.33
CA THR A 116 7.30 -7.53 11.34
C THR A 116 6.27 -7.62 12.48
N LYS A 117 6.56 -7.01 13.64
CA LYS A 117 5.61 -6.88 14.76
C LYS A 117 4.46 -5.93 14.46
N THR A 118 4.74 -4.85 13.73
CA THR A 118 3.72 -3.85 13.36
C THR A 118 2.82 -4.39 12.26
N GLU A 119 3.38 -5.18 11.34
CA GLU A 119 2.65 -5.79 10.24
C GLU A 119 2.84 -7.31 10.13
N PRO A 120 2.09 -8.10 10.92
CA PRO A 120 2.11 -9.55 10.82
C PRO A 120 1.17 -10.09 9.73
N GLU A 121 0.19 -9.30 9.27
CA GLU A 121 -0.87 -9.80 8.37
C GLU A 121 -0.42 -9.94 6.92
N VAL A 122 0.45 -9.05 6.43
CA VAL A 122 0.92 -9.04 5.04
C VAL A 122 2.29 -9.70 4.94
N PRO A 123 2.40 -10.92 4.38
CA PRO A 123 3.66 -11.69 4.38
C PRO A 123 4.79 -11.01 3.62
N VAL A 124 4.48 -10.18 2.62
CA VAL A 124 5.47 -9.48 1.79
C VAL A 124 6.42 -8.62 2.64
N TYR A 125 5.89 -7.92 3.66
CA TYR A 125 6.73 -7.12 4.55
C TYR A 125 7.63 -7.99 5.43
N ALA A 126 7.13 -9.13 5.91
CA ALA A 126 7.92 -10.06 6.70
C ALA A 126 9.05 -10.70 5.87
N THR A 127 8.79 -11.08 4.62
CA THR A 127 9.81 -11.62 3.71
C THR A 127 10.88 -10.57 3.41
N ARG A 128 10.48 -9.36 2.98
CA ARG A 128 11.43 -8.26 2.71
C ARG A 128 12.25 -7.88 3.96
N ALA A 129 11.63 -7.82 5.13
CA ALA A 129 12.32 -7.54 6.38
C ALA A 129 13.39 -8.60 6.68
N LYS A 130 13.07 -9.89 6.54
CA LYS A 130 14.02 -10.99 6.74
C LYS A 130 15.16 -10.94 5.75
N GLU A 131 14.90 -10.65 4.47
CA GLU A 131 15.94 -10.47 3.46
C GLU A 131 16.93 -9.36 3.83
N ARG A 132 16.42 -8.20 4.29
CA ARG A 132 17.27 -7.09 4.74
C ARG A 132 18.04 -7.43 6.01
N ILE A 133 17.43 -8.15 6.95
CA ILE A 133 18.12 -8.65 8.16
C ILE A 133 19.27 -9.59 7.77
N CYS A 134 19.02 -10.57 6.89
CA CYS A 134 20.07 -11.47 6.40
C CYS A 134 21.21 -10.72 5.71
N HIS A 135 20.89 -9.70 4.90
CA HIS A 135 21.89 -8.82 4.31
C HIS A 135 22.73 -8.10 5.38
N CYS A 136 22.09 -7.54 6.41
CA CYS A 136 22.76 -6.87 7.52
C CYS A 136 23.67 -7.82 8.31
N LEU A 137 23.26 -9.07 8.52
CA LEU A 137 24.06 -10.08 9.21
C LEU A 137 25.26 -10.59 8.38
N SER A 138 25.22 -10.38 7.06
CA SER A 138 26.32 -10.78 6.15
C SER A 138 27.40 -9.71 5.98
N LYS A 139 27.23 -8.54 6.59
CA LYS A 139 28.14 -7.38 6.51
C LYS A 139 28.90 -7.22 7.81
#